data_AF-G2FPF3-F1
#
_entry.id   AF-G2FPF3-F1
#
_cell.length_a   1.000
_cell.length_b   1.000
_cell.length_c   1.000
_cell.angle_alpha   90.00
_cell.angle_beta   90.00
_cell.angle_gamma   90.00
#
_symmetry.space_group_name_H-M   'P 1'
#
loop_
_entity.id
_entity.type
_entity.pdbx_description
1 polymer ?
#
loop_
_entity_poly.entity_id
_entity_poly.type
_entity_poly.pdbx_seq_one_letter_code
_entity_poly.pdbx_strand_id
1 'polypeptide(L)' 'MAQITGLIYEEVSIMKCPECGNSVVPEGGCIYCPSCGWSPCNG' A
#
# COMPACT_ATOMS: atom_id res chain seq x y z
N MET A 1 0.08 -13.04 32.76
CA MET A 1 -0.76 -13.63 31.69
C MET A 1 -0.61 -12.75 30.46
N ALA A 2 -0.21 -13.37 29.36
CA ALA A 2 0.34 -12.74 28.16
C ALA A 2 -0.67 -11.83 27.45
N GLN A 3 -0.17 -10.74 26.88
CA GLN A 3 -0.94 -9.81 26.06
C GLN A 3 -1.19 -10.44 24.68
N ILE A 4 -2.30 -11.16 24.62
CA ILE A 4 -3.10 -11.48 23.43
C ILE A 4 -3.56 -10.11 22.91
N THR A 5 -3.06 -9.56 21.82
CA THR A 5 -3.25 -9.99 20.43
C THR A 5 -2.00 -9.69 19.61
N GLY A 6 -1.34 -10.74 19.13
CA GLY A 6 -0.26 -10.66 18.15
C GLY A 6 -0.77 -10.27 16.77
N LEU A 7 -1.24 -9.02 16.62
CA LEU A 7 -1.12 -8.33 15.36
C LEU A 7 0.17 -7.55 15.48
N ILE A 8 1.22 -8.12 14.91
CA ILE A 8 2.34 -7.37 14.38
C ILE A 8 1.80 -6.11 13.67
N TYR A 9 1.75 -4.99 14.37
CA TYR A 9 1.83 -3.67 13.75
C TYR A 9 3.28 -3.51 13.31
N GLU A 10 3.73 -4.41 12.43
CA GLU A 10 4.68 -4.00 11.42
C GLU A 10 3.98 -2.86 10.72
N GLU A 11 4.61 -1.70 10.79
CA GLU A 11 4.49 -0.57 9.87
C GLU A 11 4.26 -1.04 8.42
N VAL A 12 3.07 -1.54 8.10
CA VAL A 12 2.64 -1.71 6.73
C VAL A 12 2.68 -0.29 6.20
N SER A 13 3.77 0.02 5.52
CA SER A 13 4.00 1.29 4.86
C SER A 13 3.00 1.33 3.73
N ILE A 14 1.77 1.73 4.05
CA ILE A 14 0.68 1.90 3.11
C ILE A 14 1.14 3.01 2.18
N MET A 15 1.76 2.61 1.08
CA MET A 15 2.14 3.51 0.03
C MET A 15 0.85 4.18 -0.47
N LYS A 16 0.84 5.51 -0.45
CA LYS A 16 -0.29 6.30 -0.92
C LYS A 16 -0.02 6.79 -2.33
N CYS A 17 -1.08 6.86 -3.12
CA CYS A 17 -1.06 7.42 -4.44
C CYS A 17 -0.80 8.93 -4.34
N PRO A 18 0.22 9.49 -5.02
CA PRO A 18 0.50 10.91 -4.97
C PRO A 18 -0.55 11.76 -5.71
N GLU A 19 -1.34 11.17 -6.62
CA GLU A 19 -2.35 11.92 -7.37
C GLU A 19 -3.68 12.07 -6.61
N CYS A 20 -4.15 11.00 -5.97
CA CYS A 20 -5.47 11.00 -5.31
C CYS A 20 -5.43 10.71 -3.80
N GLY A 21 -4.28 10.36 -3.25
CA GLY A 21 -4.10 10.06 -1.82
C GLY A 21 -4.63 8.70 -1.36
N ASN A 22 -5.20 7.89 -2.25
CA ASN A 22 -5.68 6.56 -1.91
C ASN A 22 -4.55 5.53 -1.82
N SER A 23 -4.78 4.39 -1.18
CA SER A 23 -3.77 3.34 -1.06
C SER A 23 -3.43 2.74 -2.44
N VAL A 24 -2.14 2.57 -2.72
CA VAL A 24 -1.69 1.81 -3.90
C VAL A 24 -1.53 0.34 -3.54
N VAL A 25 -1.64 -0.52 -4.54
CA VAL A 25 -1.48 -1.97 -4.39
C VAL A 25 -0.37 -2.46 -5.32
N PRO A 26 0.44 -3.45 -4.91
CA PRO A 26 1.43 -4.04 -5.77
C PRO A 26 0.79 -5.00 -6.79
N GLU A 27 1.13 -4.87 -8.07
CA GLU A 27 0.71 -5.77 -9.15
C GLU A 27 1.85 -5.92 -10.17
N GLY A 28 2.16 -7.16 -10.55
CA GLY A 28 3.16 -7.45 -11.58
C GLY A 28 4.58 -6.97 -11.26
N GLY A 29 4.93 -6.77 -9.97
CA GLY A 29 6.23 -6.21 -9.56
C GLY A 29 6.30 -4.68 -9.58
N CYS A 30 5.19 -4.00 -9.88
CA CYS A 30 5.01 -2.57 -9.74
C CYS A 30 3.98 -2.26 -8.65
N ILE A 31 3.82 -0.99 -8.29
CA ILE A 31 2.65 -0.48 -7.54
C ILE A 31 1.72 0.27 -8.48
N TYR A 32 0.41 0.14 -8.31
CA TYR A 32 -0.56 0.93 -9.05
C TYR A 32 -1.70 1.38 -8.15
N CYS A 33 -2.36 2.48 -8.51
CA CYS A 33 -3.53 2.98 -7.83
C CYS A 33 -4.79 2.48 -8.53
N PRO A 34 -5.59 1.59 -7.89
CA PRO A 34 -6.83 1.10 -8.48
C PRO A 34 -7.94 2.17 -8.54
N SER A 35 -7.73 3.35 -7.95
CA SER A 35 -8.72 4.43 -7.92
C SER A 35 -8.57 5.45 -9.04
N CYS A 36 -7.34 5.79 -9.42
CA CYS A 36 -7.08 6.76 -10.50
C CYS A 36 -6.26 6.19 -11.65
N GLY A 37 -5.71 4.98 -11.52
CA GLY A 37 -4.87 4.34 -12.53
C GLY A 37 -3.39 4.72 -12.49
N TRP A 38 -2.95 5.53 -11.51
CA TRP A 38 -1.56 5.94 -11.36
C TRP A 38 -0.62 4.75 -11.17
N SER A 39 0.55 4.73 -11.83
CA SER A 39 1.62 3.76 -11.58
C SER A 39 2.98 4.38 -11.86
N PRO A 40 4.03 4.16 -11.05
CA PRO A 40 5.35 4.72 -11.26
C PRO A 40 6.20 3.93 -12.25
N CYS A 41 5.78 2.74 -12.70
CA CYS A 41 6.56 1.90 -13.63
C CYS A 41 6.18 2.09 -15.10
N ASN A 42 5.15 2.88 -15.41
CA ASN A 42 4.82 3.34 -16.76
C ASN A 42 5.30 4.80 -16.93
N GLY A 43 6.61 5.00 -16.75
CA GLY A 43 7.30 6.25 -17.11
C GLY A 43 7.93 6.14 -18.49
#